data_AF-A0A800M9B5-F1
#
_entry.id   AF-A0A800M9B5-F1
#
_cell.length_a   1.000
_cell.length_b   1.000
_cell.length_c   1.000
_cell.angle_alpha   90.00
_cell.angle_beta   90.00
_cell.angle_gamma   90.00
#
_symmetry.space_group_name_H-M   'P 1'
#
loop_
_entity.id
_entity.type
_entity.pdbx_description
1 polymer ?
#
loop_
_entity_poly.entity_id
_entity_poly.type
_entity_poly.pdbx_seq_one_letter_code
_entity_poly.pdbx_strand_id
1 'polypeptide(L)' 'MLSCRVPVESLYLHVPFCASKCSYCAFFSHAPDGATVNRYVAALVRELEMVADDL' A
#
# COMPACT_ATOMS: atom_id res chain seq x y z
N MET A 1 18.00 6.52 -26.72
CA MET A 1 17.89 5.52 -25.64
C MET A 1 16.41 5.23 -25.44
N LEU A 2 15.86 4.24 -26.16
CA LEU A 2 14.47 3.83 -25.96
C LEU A 2 14.39 3.07 -24.63
N SER A 3 13.61 3.59 -23.69
CA SER A 3 13.22 2.89 -22.48
C SER A 3 12.37 1.68 -22.87
N CYS A 4 12.89 0.48 -22.70
CA CYS A 4 12.11 -0.75 -22.81
C CYS A 4 11.33 -0.88 -21.48
N ARG A 5 10.21 -0.16 -21.35
CA ARG A 5 9.33 -0.29 -20.18
C ARG A 5 8.52 -1.56 -20.36
N VAL A 6 8.86 -2.59 -19.60
CA VAL A 6 8.02 -3.78 -19.47
C VAL A 6 6.75 -3.33 -18.75
N PRO A 7 5.55 -3.60 -19.30
CA PRO A 7 4.31 -3.21 -18.64
C PRO A 7 4.20 -3.91 -17.28
N VAL A 8 3.79 -3.17 -16.25
CA VAL A 8 3.48 -3.76 -14.94
C VAL A 8 2.24 -4.63 -15.04
N GLU A 9 2.41 -5.92 -14.81
CA GLU A 9 1.33 -6.93 -14.90
C GLU A 9 0.56 -7.09 -13.58
N SER A 10 1.14 -6.66 -12.45
CA SER A 10 0.51 -6.78 -11.13
C SER A 10 1.05 -5.76 -10.12
N LEU A 11 0.22 -5.39 -9.15
CA LEU A 11 0.57 -4.47 -8.06
C LEU A 11 0.15 -5.08 -6.72
N TYR A 12 1.07 -5.08 -5.75
CA TYR A 12 0.78 -5.46 -4.37
C TYR A 12 0.70 -4.22 -3.49
N LEU A 13 -0.43 -4.05 -2.81
CA LEU A 13 -0.64 -2.98 -1.84
C LEU A 13 -0.84 -3.58 -0.45
N HIS A 14 0.03 -3.25 0.49
CA HIS A 14 -0.10 -3.73 1.87
C HIS A 14 -1.06 -2.83 2.65
N VAL A 15 -2.20 -3.37 3.09
CA VAL A 15 -3.18 -2.66 3.95
C VAL A 15 -3.06 -3.19 5.39
N PRO A 16 -2.35 -2.50 6.31
CA PRO A 16 -1.99 -3.04 7.62
C PRO A 16 -3.09 -2.85 8.67
N PHE A 17 -4.36 -2.91 8.30
CA PHE A 17 -5.47 -2.63 9.23
C PHE A 17 -6.38 -3.83 9.42
N CYS A 18 -6.76 -4.09 10.66
CA CYS A 18 -7.72 -5.14 11.00
C CYS A 18 -8.67 -4.63 12.09
N ALA A 19 -9.96 -4.91 11.97
CA ALA A 19 -10.94 -4.56 13.01
C ALA A 19 -10.56 -5.14 14.39
N SER A 20 -9.97 -6.33 14.39
CA SER A 20 -9.35 -6.95 15.56
C SER A 20 -8.23 -7.90 15.13
N LYS A 21 -7.30 -8.21 16.05
CA LYS A 21 -6.22 -9.18 15.81
C LYS A 21 -6.63 -10.56 16.28
N CYS A 22 -6.62 -11.55 15.38
CA CYS A 22 -6.88 -12.94 15.74
C CYS A 22 -5.71 -13.55 16.52
N SER A 23 -5.98 -14.51 17.40
CA SER A 23 -4.97 -15.16 18.24
C SER A 23 -3.88 -15.90 17.46
N TYR A 24 -4.21 -16.38 16.25
CA TYR A 24 -3.30 -17.07 15.34
C TYR A 24 -2.66 -16.15 14.29
N CYS A 25 -3.05 -14.87 14.23
CA CYS A 25 -2.64 -13.99 13.14
C CYS A 25 -1.19 -13.51 13.31
N ALA A 26 -0.31 -13.97 12.43
CA ALA A 26 1.08 -13.56 12.35
C ALA A 26 1.33 -12.36 11.42
N PHE A 27 0.31 -11.88 10.70
CA PHE A 27 0.45 -10.72 9.83
C PHE A 27 0.60 -9.43 10.64
N PHE A 28 1.38 -8.51 10.09
CA PHE A 28 1.46 -7.16 10.62
C PHE A 28 0.11 -6.46 10.42
N SER A 29 -0.45 -5.94 11.51
CA SER A 29 -1.69 -5.18 11.47
C SER A 29 -1.80 -4.29 12.70
N HIS A 30 -2.52 -3.17 12.52
CA HIS A 30 -2.90 -2.23 13.55
C HIS A 30 -4.43 -2.07 13.58
N ALA A 31 -4.95 -1.73 14.75
CA ALA A 31 -6.36 -1.34 14.86
C ALA A 31 -6.60 -0.05 14.04
N PRO A 32 -7.63 0.01 13.20
CA PRO A 32 -7.91 1.20 12.40
C PRO A 32 -8.46 2.32 13.28
N ASP A 33 -7.88 3.50 13.14
CA ASP A 33 -8.54 4.75 13.50
C ASP A 33 -8.64 5.64 12.25
N GLY A 34 -9.69 6.44 12.15
CA GLY A 34 -9.98 7.21 10.95
C GLY A 34 -8.85 8.16 10.53
N ALA A 35 -8.14 8.75 11.50
CA ALA A 35 -7.03 9.66 11.21
C ALA A 35 -5.84 8.90 10.63
N THR A 36 -5.48 7.74 11.20
CA THR A 36 -4.38 6.91 10.70
C THR A 36 -4.68 6.31 9.34
N VAL A 37 -5.92 5.84 9.11
CA VAL A 37 -6.35 5.34 7.79
C VAL A 37 -6.23 6.44 6.74
N ASN A 38 -6.71 7.65 7.04
CA ASN A 38 -6.60 8.78 6.12
C ASN A 38 -5.14 9.14 5.82
N ARG A 39 -4.26 9.15 6.84
CA ARG A 39 -2.82 9.38 6.65
C ARG A 39 -2.18 8.29 5.78
N TYR A 40 -2.55 7.03 5.98
CA TYR A 40 -2.06 5.91 5.16
C TYR A 40 -2.47 6.08 3.69
N VAL A 41 -3.75 6.38 3.42
CA VAL A 41 -4.22 6.59 2.04
C VAL A 41 -3.50 7.76 1.38
N ALA A 42 -3.35 8.89 2.09
CA ALA A 42 -2.63 10.06 1.56
C ALA A 42 -1.15 9.75 1.28
N ALA A 43 -0.49 8.98 2.16
CA ALA A 43 0.89 8.54 1.94
C ALA A 43 1.00 7.59 0.74
N LEU A 44 0.06 6.64 0.60
CA LEU A 44 0.03 5.68 -0.49
C LEU A 44 -0.16 6.36 -1.86
N VAL A 45 -1.09 7.33 -1.94
CA VAL A 45 -1.29 8.10 -3.18
C VAL A 45 0.00 8.83 -3.58
N ARG A 46 0.64 9.51 -2.62
CA ARG A 46 1.93 10.18 -2.87
C ARG A 46 3.02 9.20 -3.32
N GLU A 47 3.06 7.99 -2.76
CA GLU A 47 4.01 6.96 -3.17
C GLU A 47 3.76 6.52 -4.62
N LEU A 48 2.51 6.24 -4.97
CA LEU A 48 2.12 5.88 -6.32
C LEU A 48 2.46 7.00 -7.32
N GLU A 49 2.23 8.27 -6.98
CA GLU A 49 2.63 9.41 -7.81
C GLU A 49 4.15 9.46 -8.03
N MET A 50 4.96 9.09 -7.04
CA MET A 50 6.43 9.08 -7.18
C MET A 50 6.94 7.97 -8.09
N VAL A 51 6.25 6.82 -8.16
CA VAL A 51 6.68 5.65 -8.94
C VAL A 51 5.89 5.45 -10.23
N ALA A 52 4.85 6.25 -10.48
CA ALA A 52 3.95 6.09 -11.63
C ALA A 52 4.68 6.08 -12.98
N ASP A 53 5.76 6.85 -13.10
CA ASP A 53 6.57 6.88 -14.32
C ASP A 53 7.46 5.63 -14.46
N ASP A 54 7.73 4.91 -13.37
CA ASP A 54 8.55 3.68 -13.39
C ASP A 54 7.69 2.40 -13.45
N LEU A 55 6.37 2.53 -13.30
CA LEU A 55 5.37 1.48 -13.46
C LEU A 55 4.85 1.33 -14.91
#